data_AF-A0A9D5AIH1-F1
#
_entry.id   AF-A0A9D5AIH1-F1
#
_cell.length_a   1.000
_cell.length_b   1.000
_cell.length_c   1.000
_cell.angle_alpha   90.00
_cell.angle_beta   90.00
_cell.angle_gamma   90.00
#
_symmetry.space_group_name_H-M   'P 1'
#
loop_
_entity.id
_entity.type
_entity.pdbx_description
1 polymer ?
#
loop_
_entity_poly.entity_id
_entity_poly.type
_entity_poly.pdbx_seq_one_letter_code
_entity_poly.pdbx_strand_id
1 'polypeptide(L)'
;MIKQILGKIPRKPSKSSERDSNGDGELVNGGSGSSLNSSYGISSNSVLKSNSTFSKSSSSGSGGLYSGNGSSAPSSKNSNKTNQAKKLTPAIGPHVGSVMALGNGVYEALPGFRDVSSSEKANLFIRKLNMCCVVFDFNDSNKHLKEKDIKRQTLLELVDYISAVNSKFSEATMQEITKMAAANLFRTLPCSNHDGKLAEAYDPEEEEPALEPAWSHLQIVYEVLYRFVASPETDAKLAKRYIDHSFVLRLIDLFDSEDQREREYLKTILHRIYGKFMVHRPFIRKAINNIFYQFIFETEKHNGIAEMLEFLGSIINGFALPLKEEHKLFLIRALIPLHKPKCVSMYHQQLSYCVTQFVEKDVKLADTVIRGLLKYWPVTNSAKEVMFLGELEEVLEATQAAEFQKCAVGLFRQIARCLTSLHFQVAERALFLWNNDHIRNLIIQNCKVILPIIFPALEKNARGHWNQAVQSLTLNVRKIFSDADQTLFDECMIKFQEDEIKEREKQEKRESTWKNLEDVAIASTSLNNEAVLASRFASVATVQNSY
;
A
#
# COMPACT_ATOMS: atom_id res chain seq x y z
N MET A 1 -34.05 7.55 18.75
CA MET A 1 -34.54 7.56 17.35
C MET A 1 -33.40 8.09 16.50
N ILE A 2 -32.76 7.39 15.56
CA ILE A 2 -32.98 6.09 14.91
C ILE A 2 -31.62 5.40 14.80
N LYS A 3 -31.48 4.25 15.49
CA LYS A 3 -30.72 3.10 15.00
C LYS A 3 -31.62 2.47 13.94
N GLN A 4 -31.17 2.33 12.70
CA GLN A 4 -31.62 1.28 11.78
C GLN A 4 -30.76 1.35 10.53
N ILE A 5 -30.07 0.25 10.25
CA ILE A 5 -29.71 -0.34 8.95
C ILE A 5 -28.44 -1.14 9.24
N LEU A 6 -28.62 -2.44 9.46
CA LEU A 6 -27.73 -3.53 9.01
C LEU A 6 -28.28 -4.83 9.60
N GLY A 7 -29.15 -5.46 8.83
CA GLY A 7 -29.64 -6.80 9.10
C GLY A 7 -30.13 -7.40 7.81
N LYS A 8 -29.36 -8.34 7.26
CA LYS A 8 -29.75 -9.55 6.50
C LYS A 8 -28.69 -9.93 5.46
N ILE A 9 -27.88 -10.94 5.78
CA ILE A 9 -27.41 -11.95 4.81
C ILE A 9 -27.53 -13.33 5.50
N PRO A 10 -27.99 -14.39 4.80
CA PRO A 10 -28.57 -15.59 5.41
C PRO A 10 -27.55 -16.72 5.63
N ARG A 11 -27.69 -17.46 6.73
CA ARG A 11 -27.00 -18.75 6.96
C ARG A 11 -27.85 -19.92 6.44
N LYS A 12 -27.20 -20.83 5.72
CA LYS A 12 -27.75 -22.10 5.20
C LYS A 12 -28.14 -23.06 6.35
N PRO A 13 -29.11 -23.97 6.15
CA PRO A 13 -29.57 -24.90 7.17
C PRO A 13 -28.74 -26.19 7.19
N SER A 14 -28.37 -26.64 8.39
CA SER A 14 -27.91 -28.00 8.66
C SER A 14 -29.02 -28.81 9.33
N LYS A 15 -29.13 -30.06 8.88
CA LYS A 15 -30.18 -31.05 9.11
C LYS A 15 -30.42 -31.43 10.57
N SER A 16 -31.68 -31.80 10.81
CA SER A 16 -32.30 -32.41 11.98
C SER A 16 -31.96 -33.90 12.19
N SER A 17 -31.87 -34.30 13.46
CA SER A 17 -32.32 -35.60 14.01
C SER A 17 -32.27 -35.51 15.55
N GLU A 18 -33.40 -35.28 16.22
CA GLU A 18 -34.14 -36.30 17.01
C GLU A 18 -33.37 -36.86 18.21
N ARG A 19 -33.70 -36.45 19.45
CA ARG A 19 -34.59 -37.18 20.38
C ARG A 19 -34.54 -36.62 21.81
N ASP A 20 -35.66 -36.87 22.51
CA ASP A 20 -35.86 -36.96 23.96
C ASP A 20 -36.30 -35.71 24.75
N SER A 21 -37.62 -35.50 24.70
CA SER A 21 -38.58 -35.47 25.82
C SER A 21 -38.06 -35.23 27.25
N ASN A 22 -38.51 -34.13 27.88
CA ASN A 22 -39.41 -34.10 29.06
C ASN A 22 -39.25 -32.79 29.84
N GLY A 23 -40.37 -32.28 30.37
CA GLY A 23 -40.36 -31.38 31.54
C GLY A 23 -41.18 -30.10 31.42
N ASP A 24 -42.50 -30.26 31.45
CA ASP A 24 -43.48 -29.55 32.29
C ASP A 24 -43.34 -28.06 32.68
N GLY A 25 -44.52 -27.40 32.66
CA GLY A 25 -44.89 -26.25 33.50
C GLY A 25 -45.15 -24.97 32.71
N GLU A 26 -46.39 -24.68 32.30
CA GLU A 26 -47.34 -23.79 33.04
C GLU A 26 -46.79 -22.36 33.23
N LEU A 27 -47.47 -21.24 32.98
CA LEU A 27 -48.87 -20.90 32.72
C LEU A 27 -48.91 -19.37 32.45
N VAL A 28 -49.91 -18.91 31.68
CA VAL A 28 -50.62 -17.61 31.81
C VAL A 28 -49.87 -16.32 31.39
N ASN A 29 -50.46 -15.29 30.79
CA ASN A 29 -51.67 -15.04 29.99
C ASN A 29 -51.62 -13.53 29.66
N GLY A 30 -52.08 -13.14 28.47
CA GLY A 30 -52.98 -11.98 28.34
C GLY A 30 -52.42 -10.57 28.11
N GLY A 31 -52.83 -9.98 26.97
CA GLY A 31 -53.21 -8.57 26.85
C GLY A 31 -52.23 -7.72 26.02
N SER A 32 -52.39 -7.50 24.72
CA SER A 32 -53.48 -6.86 23.95
C SER A 32 -53.60 -5.35 24.15
N GLY A 33 -53.53 -4.62 23.03
CA GLY A 33 -53.98 -3.23 22.84
C GLY A 33 -52.95 -2.39 22.09
N SER A 34 -52.99 -2.28 20.75
CA SER A 34 -53.83 -1.36 19.94
C SER A 34 -53.49 0.12 20.25
N SER A 35 -53.35 1.07 19.33
CA SER A 35 -53.57 1.21 17.89
C SER A 35 -53.40 2.71 17.57
N LEU A 36 -53.51 3.07 16.28
CA LEU A 36 -53.74 4.41 15.68
C LEU A 36 -52.49 5.17 15.24
N ASN A 37 -52.51 6.02 14.21
CA ASN A 37 -53.10 6.00 12.86
C ASN A 37 -52.56 7.28 12.16
N SER A 38 -52.74 7.36 10.84
CA SER A 38 -52.73 8.59 10.00
C SER A 38 -51.35 9.17 9.63
N SER A 39 -50.83 9.03 8.40
CA SER A 39 -51.26 9.59 7.10
C SER A 39 -50.95 11.08 6.91
N TYR A 40 -50.11 11.41 5.93
CA TYR A 40 -50.32 12.38 4.82
C TYR A 40 -48.97 12.62 4.12
N GLY A 41 -48.94 12.40 2.80
CA GLY A 41 -47.81 12.77 1.95
C GLY A 41 -47.96 14.21 1.44
N ILE A 42 -46.84 14.80 0.99
CA ILE A 42 -46.75 15.84 -0.05
C ILE A 42 -45.34 15.77 -0.65
N SER A 43 -45.29 15.71 -1.97
CA SER A 43 -44.11 15.77 -2.83
C SER A 43 -43.60 17.19 -2.96
N SER A 44 -42.28 17.40 -3.06
CA SER A 44 -41.73 18.53 -3.82
C SER A 44 -40.30 18.25 -4.32
N ASN A 45 -40.19 18.26 -5.65
CA ASN A 45 -38.95 18.39 -6.41
C ASN A 45 -38.39 19.81 -6.22
N SER A 46 -37.08 19.96 -6.07
CA SER A 46 -36.39 21.20 -6.43
C SER A 46 -35.17 20.89 -7.31
N VAL A 47 -35.32 21.25 -8.57
CA VAL A 47 -34.28 21.31 -9.60
C VAL A 47 -33.73 22.73 -9.57
N LEU A 48 -32.44 22.90 -9.30
CA LEU A 48 -31.75 24.18 -9.49
C LEU A 48 -30.90 24.09 -10.77
N LYS A 49 -31.39 24.77 -11.81
CA LYS A 49 -30.59 25.27 -12.94
C LYS A 49 -30.21 26.72 -12.62
N SER A 50 -28.95 27.08 -12.84
CA SER A 50 -28.56 28.47 -13.06
C SER A 50 -27.50 28.56 -14.17
N ASN A 51 -27.64 29.65 -14.92
CA ASN A 51 -27.10 29.89 -16.25
C ASN A 51 -25.62 30.31 -16.29
N SER A 52 -25.06 30.06 -17.46
CA SER A 52 -23.91 30.70 -18.11
C SER A 52 -23.89 32.23 -18.04
N THR A 53 -22.70 32.82 -17.88
CA THR A 53 -22.32 34.09 -18.54
C THR A 53 -20.84 34.10 -18.92
N PHE A 54 -20.60 34.33 -20.20
CA PHE A 54 -19.32 34.66 -20.83
C PHE A 54 -18.87 36.07 -20.40
N SER A 55 -17.56 36.29 -20.25
CA SER A 55 -16.96 37.60 -20.53
C SER A 55 -15.62 37.42 -21.24
N LYS A 56 -15.56 37.98 -22.46
CA LYS A 56 -14.34 38.25 -23.24
C LYS A 56 -13.84 39.64 -22.83
N SER A 57 -12.54 39.82 -22.73
CA SER A 57 -11.90 41.11 -23.02
C SER A 57 -10.58 40.87 -23.74
N SER A 58 -10.33 41.73 -24.71
CA SER A 58 -9.33 41.63 -25.76
C SER A 58 -8.32 42.77 -25.66
N SER A 59 -7.05 42.41 -25.92
CA SER A 59 -6.04 43.14 -26.72
C SER A 59 -5.67 44.61 -26.42
N SER A 60 -4.38 44.82 -26.19
CA SER A 60 -3.43 45.70 -26.92
C SER A 60 -2.14 45.76 -26.07
N GLY A 61 -0.90 45.77 -26.56
CA GLY A 61 -0.31 46.09 -27.86
C GLY A 61 0.93 46.96 -27.59
N SER A 62 2.01 46.77 -28.38
CA SER A 62 3.31 47.50 -28.39
C SER A 62 4.32 47.15 -27.27
N GLY A 63 5.62 46.99 -27.49
CA GLY A 63 6.51 47.19 -28.64
C GLY A 63 7.89 47.63 -28.09
N GLY A 64 9.01 47.13 -28.61
CA GLY A 64 10.34 47.65 -28.25
C GLY A 64 11.51 46.67 -28.39
N LEU A 65 12.25 46.83 -29.49
CA LEU A 65 13.56 46.24 -29.82
C LEU A 65 14.65 46.65 -28.82
N TYR A 66 15.69 45.80 -28.62
CA TYR A 66 17.11 46.20 -28.69
C TYR A 66 18.03 45.00 -28.98
N SER A 67 19.08 45.31 -29.73
CA SER A 67 20.09 44.47 -30.37
C SER A 67 21.33 44.27 -29.49
N GLY A 68 22.14 43.24 -29.75
CA GLY A 68 23.49 43.08 -29.20
C GLY A 68 24.22 41.79 -29.61
N ASN A 69 25.05 41.88 -30.66
CA ASN A 69 26.12 40.95 -31.12
C ASN A 69 26.99 40.39 -29.97
N GLY A 70 27.76 39.30 -30.10
CA GLY A 70 28.19 38.46 -31.23
C GLY A 70 29.47 37.69 -30.86
N SER A 71 30.06 36.99 -31.85
CA SER A 71 31.41 36.38 -31.91
C SER A 71 31.52 34.91 -31.44
N SER A 72 32.19 33.95 -32.08
CA SER A 72 32.88 33.81 -33.37
C SER A 72 33.17 32.31 -33.58
N ALA A 73 33.04 31.81 -34.80
CA ALA A 73 33.73 30.60 -35.27
C ALA A 73 35.16 30.98 -35.72
N PRO A 74 36.05 29.99 -35.99
CA PRO A 74 36.30 29.75 -37.41
C PRO A 74 36.51 28.28 -37.81
N SER A 75 36.15 28.04 -39.06
CA SER A 75 36.35 26.84 -39.86
C SER A 75 37.81 26.63 -40.30
N SER A 76 38.23 25.38 -40.52
CA SER A 76 39.14 25.08 -41.63
C SER A 76 38.80 23.73 -42.29
N LYS A 77 38.77 23.76 -43.62
CA LYS A 77 38.68 22.60 -44.51
C LYS A 77 40.09 22.13 -44.82
N ASN A 78 40.31 20.81 -44.94
CA ASN A 78 41.29 20.31 -45.91
C ASN A 78 40.92 18.91 -46.38
N SER A 79 40.86 18.78 -47.71
CA SER A 79 40.64 17.56 -48.48
C SER A 79 41.98 16.96 -48.89
N ASN A 80 42.15 15.63 -48.79
CA ASN A 80 43.05 14.90 -49.68
C ASN A 80 42.67 13.41 -49.81
N LYS A 81 42.92 12.89 -51.01
CA LYS A 81 42.51 11.62 -51.63
C LYS A 81 43.12 10.36 -50.98
N THR A 82 42.44 9.21 -51.05
CA THR A 82 42.74 8.02 -51.90
C THR A 82 42.20 6.68 -51.34
N ASN A 83 41.66 5.88 -52.28
CA ASN A 83 41.69 4.41 -52.44
C ASN A 83 41.05 3.41 -51.46
N GLN A 84 40.03 2.73 -52.02
CA GLN A 84 39.66 1.29 -51.95
C GLN A 84 40.24 0.40 -50.82
N ALA A 85 39.34 -0.25 -50.06
CA ALA A 85 39.35 -1.71 -49.82
C ALA A 85 38.08 -2.18 -49.08
N LYS A 86 37.57 -3.35 -49.49
CA LYS A 86 36.47 -4.12 -48.86
C LYS A 86 36.94 -4.80 -47.57
N LYS A 87 36.15 -4.76 -46.48
CA LYS A 87 35.62 -5.92 -45.71
C LYS A 87 35.25 -5.55 -44.25
N LEU A 88 33.98 -5.86 -43.93
CA LEU A 88 33.47 -6.52 -42.71
C LEU A 88 33.80 -5.93 -41.32
N THR A 89 32.78 -5.30 -40.72
CA THR A 89 32.46 -5.38 -39.28
C THR A 89 30.94 -5.29 -39.08
N PRO A 90 30.32 -6.11 -38.21
CA PRO A 90 28.88 -6.06 -37.95
C PRO A 90 28.56 -5.01 -36.87
N ALA A 91 27.53 -4.20 -37.11
CA ALA A 91 26.90 -3.36 -36.10
C ALA A 91 25.69 -4.10 -35.52
N ILE A 92 25.72 -4.33 -34.21
CA ILE A 92 24.59 -4.80 -33.41
C ILE A 92 23.75 -3.56 -33.09
N GLY A 93 22.55 -3.51 -33.67
CA GLY A 93 21.44 -2.63 -33.29
C GLY A 93 20.16 -3.49 -33.23
N PRO A 94 19.17 -3.13 -32.38
CA PRO A 94 18.09 -4.03 -32.02
C PRO A 94 17.08 -4.12 -33.18
N HIS A 95 17.16 -5.22 -33.93
CA HIS A 95 16.17 -5.56 -34.92
C HIS A 95 14.89 -6.01 -34.21
N VAL A 96 13.87 -5.15 -34.27
CA VAL A 96 12.47 -5.57 -34.17
C VAL A 96 12.27 -6.64 -35.24
N GLY A 97 12.03 -7.87 -34.79
CA GLY A 97 11.92 -9.04 -35.64
C GLY A 97 10.70 -8.93 -36.55
N SER A 98 10.96 -8.82 -37.85
CA SER A 98 9.99 -9.07 -38.89
C SER A 98 9.55 -10.53 -38.79
N VAL A 99 8.30 -10.74 -38.36
CA VAL A 99 7.68 -12.06 -38.31
C VAL A 99 7.41 -12.51 -39.74
N MET A 100 7.94 -13.68 -40.09
CA MET A 100 7.60 -14.37 -41.33
C MET A 100 6.09 -14.51 -41.44
N ALA A 101 5.53 -13.82 -42.44
CA ALA A 101 4.16 -14.01 -42.88
C ALA A 101 3.98 -15.48 -43.28
N LEU A 102 3.02 -16.15 -42.64
CA LEU A 102 2.39 -17.34 -43.21
C LEU A 102 1.82 -16.93 -44.58
N GLY A 103 2.03 -17.76 -45.60
CA GLY A 103 1.58 -17.49 -46.97
C GLY A 103 0.10 -17.07 -47.04
N ASN A 104 -0.15 -16.03 -47.84
CA ASN A 104 -1.38 -15.27 -48.05
C ASN A 104 -1.86 -14.42 -46.85
N GLY A 105 -1.76 -13.10 -47.01
CA GLY A 105 -2.02 -12.07 -46.00
C GLY A 105 -3.49 -11.84 -45.64
N VAL A 106 -4.20 -12.90 -45.22
CA VAL A 106 -5.53 -12.80 -44.60
C VAL A 106 -5.50 -13.60 -43.30
N TYR A 107 -5.84 -12.96 -42.18
CA TYR A 107 -6.01 -13.63 -40.89
C TYR A 107 -7.33 -14.42 -40.93
N GLU A 108 -7.29 -15.62 -41.52
CA GLU A 108 -8.47 -16.45 -41.73
C GLU A 108 -8.75 -17.37 -40.53
N ALA A 109 -10.04 -17.61 -40.27
CA ALA A 109 -10.48 -18.47 -39.19
C ALA A 109 -10.15 -19.94 -39.47
N LEU A 110 -9.45 -20.59 -38.55
CA LEU A 110 -9.17 -22.03 -38.60
C LEU A 110 -10.42 -22.85 -38.19
N PRO A 111 -10.58 -24.09 -38.70
CA PRO A 111 -11.71 -24.97 -38.35
C PRO A 111 -11.91 -25.16 -36.84
N GLY A 112 -13.14 -25.39 -36.40
CA GLY A 112 -13.45 -25.62 -34.99
C GLY A 112 -12.95 -26.99 -34.51
N PHE A 113 -12.68 -27.13 -33.21
CA PHE A 113 -12.28 -28.43 -32.63
C PHE A 113 -13.36 -29.52 -32.73
N ARG A 114 -14.61 -29.15 -33.02
CA ARG A 114 -15.74 -30.09 -33.20
C ARG A 114 -15.77 -30.73 -34.59
N ASP A 115 -15.15 -30.07 -35.57
CA ASP A 115 -15.23 -30.44 -36.98
C ASP A 115 -14.05 -31.34 -37.43
N VAL A 116 -13.19 -31.73 -36.49
CA VAL A 116 -11.89 -32.36 -36.75
C VAL A 116 -11.72 -33.63 -35.90
N SER A 117 -11.08 -34.65 -36.49
CA SER A 117 -10.83 -35.94 -35.84
C SER A 117 -9.93 -35.81 -34.60
N SER A 118 -10.09 -36.70 -33.60
CA SER A 118 -9.32 -36.63 -32.34
C SER A 118 -7.79 -36.67 -32.55
N SER A 119 -7.32 -37.32 -33.61
CA SER A 119 -5.90 -37.39 -34.00
C SER A 119 -5.33 -36.06 -34.50
N GLU A 120 -6.16 -35.22 -35.13
CA GLU A 120 -5.73 -33.95 -35.73
C GLU A 120 -5.87 -32.78 -34.76
N LYS A 121 -6.66 -32.93 -33.68
CA LYS A 121 -6.89 -31.89 -32.67
C LYS A 121 -5.61 -31.33 -32.06
N ALA A 122 -4.61 -32.18 -31.78
CA ALA A 122 -3.33 -31.73 -31.21
C ALA A 122 -2.53 -30.82 -32.17
N ASN A 123 -2.49 -31.17 -33.46
CA ASN A 123 -1.83 -30.35 -34.48
C ASN A 123 -2.61 -29.07 -34.78
N LEU A 124 -3.94 -29.14 -34.80
CA LEU A 124 -4.80 -27.97 -34.94
C LEU A 124 -4.64 -27.00 -33.77
N PHE A 125 -4.50 -27.53 -32.55
CA PHE A 125 -4.24 -26.73 -31.34
C PHE A 125 -2.94 -25.93 -31.47
N ILE A 126 -1.85 -26.57 -31.91
CA ILE A 126 -0.57 -25.90 -32.17
C ILE A 126 -0.69 -24.81 -33.24
N ARG A 127 -1.45 -25.06 -34.32
CA ARG A 127 -1.69 -24.06 -35.37
C ARG A 127 -2.49 -22.86 -34.85
N LYS A 128 -3.55 -23.10 -34.07
CA LYS A 128 -4.34 -22.04 -33.43
C LYS A 128 -3.52 -21.22 -32.43
N LEU A 129 -2.64 -21.85 -31.64
CA LEU A 129 -1.71 -21.15 -30.76
C LEU A 129 -0.77 -20.21 -31.52
N ASN A 130 -0.17 -20.68 -32.61
CA ASN A 130 0.70 -19.86 -33.46
C ASN A 130 -0.05 -18.69 -34.09
N MET A 131 -1.30 -18.89 -34.51
CA MET A 131 -2.16 -17.82 -35.02
C MET A 131 -2.40 -16.74 -33.94
N CYS A 132 -2.64 -17.15 -32.69
CA CYS A 132 -2.85 -16.26 -31.57
C CYS A 132 -1.58 -15.50 -31.09
N CYS A 133 -0.39 -15.82 -31.61
CA CYS A 133 0.84 -15.06 -31.35
C CYS A 133 0.84 -13.67 -32.03
N VAL A 134 -0.01 -13.45 -33.03
CA VAL A 134 -0.12 -12.14 -33.71
C VAL A 134 -0.81 -11.15 -32.77
N VAL A 135 -0.10 -10.09 -32.38
CA VAL A 135 -0.61 -9.03 -31.50
C VAL A 135 -1.27 -7.94 -32.34
N PHE A 136 -2.48 -7.53 -31.95
CA PHE A 136 -3.21 -6.43 -32.58
C PHE A 136 -3.14 -5.18 -31.71
N ASP A 137 -3.06 -4.01 -32.33
CA ASP A 137 -3.12 -2.73 -31.64
C ASP A 137 -4.59 -2.36 -31.31
N PHE A 138 -4.86 -2.06 -30.05
CA PHE A 138 -6.18 -1.68 -29.53
C PHE A 138 -6.31 -0.17 -29.26
N ASN A 139 -5.25 0.62 -29.47
CA ASN A 139 -5.34 2.08 -29.40
C ASN A 139 -6.25 2.66 -30.50
N ASP A 140 -6.37 1.95 -31.62
CA ASP A 140 -7.36 2.24 -32.67
C ASP A 140 -8.44 1.15 -32.70
N SER A 141 -9.57 1.43 -32.04
CA SER A 141 -10.69 0.49 -31.91
C SER A 141 -11.27 0.04 -33.26
N ASN A 142 -11.13 0.82 -34.33
CA ASN A 142 -11.79 0.55 -35.61
C ASN A 142 -10.93 -0.25 -36.60
N LYS A 143 -9.64 -0.42 -36.33
CA LYS A 143 -8.74 -1.23 -37.16
C LYS A 143 -8.86 -2.73 -36.82
N HIS A 144 -8.85 -3.56 -37.86
CA HIS A 144 -8.82 -5.03 -37.77
C HIS A 144 -9.95 -5.66 -36.94
N LEU A 145 -11.18 -5.11 -37.01
CA LEU A 145 -12.31 -5.61 -36.22
C LEU A 145 -12.61 -7.10 -36.45
N LYS A 146 -12.55 -7.55 -37.72
CA LYS A 146 -12.83 -8.94 -38.08
C LYS A 146 -11.74 -9.87 -37.53
N GLU A 147 -10.48 -9.51 -37.73
CA GLU A 147 -9.33 -10.29 -37.31
C GLU A 147 -9.22 -10.34 -35.77
N LYS A 148 -9.54 -9.23 -35.10
CA LYS A 148 -9.66 -9.16 -33.63
C LYS A 148 -10.73 -10.12 -33.11
N ASP A 149 -11.91 -10.18 -33.74
CA ASP A 149 -12.97 -11.11 -33.31
C ASP A 149 -12.61 -12.57 -33.62
N ILE A 150 -11.99 -12.86 -34.77
CA ILE A 150 -11.48 -14.20 -35.10
C ILE A 150 -10.46 -14.66 -34.05
N LYS A 151 -9.52 -13.79 -33.65
CA LYS A 151 -8.55 -14.11 -32.59
C LYS A 151 -9.25 -14.36 -31.27
N ARG A 152 -10.20 -13.51 -30.89
CA ARG A 152 -10.98 -13.65 -29.65
C ARG A 152 -11.70 -15.00 -29.59
N GLN A 153 -12.42 -15.36 -30.66
CA GLN A 153 -13.13 -16.64 -30.74
C GLN A 153 -12.17 -17.83 -30.70
N THR A 154 -11.04 -17.74 -31.41
CA THR A 154 -10.01 -18.78 -31.37
C THR A 154 -9.44 -18.95 -29.96
N LEU A 155 -9.15 -17.87 -29.24
CA LEU A 155 -8.66 -17.92 -27.86
C LEU A 155 -9.69 -18.58 -26.92
N LEU A 156 -10.98 -18.30 -27.08
CA LEU A 156 -12.04 -18.97 -26.29
C LEU A 156 -12.06 -20.49 -26.56
N GLU A 157 -11.96 -20.89 -27.82
CA GLU A 157 -11.87 -22.31 -28.18
C GLU A 157 -10.62 -22.99 -27.60
N LEU A 158 -9.50 -22.28 -27.50
CA LEU A 158 -8.28 -22.79 -26.86
C LEU A 158 -8.49 -23.01 -25.35
N VAL A 159 -9.20 -22.10 -24.66
CA VAL A 159 -9.55 -22.27 -23.24
C VAL A 159 -10.42 -23.50 -23.04
N ASP A 160 -11.46 -23.66 -23.86
CA ASP A 160 -12.36 -24.82 -23.81
C ASP A 160 -11.60 -26.12 -24.07
N TYR A 161 -10.72 -26.12 -25.06
CA TYR A 161 -9.89 -27.29 -25.38
C TYR A 161 -8.96 -27.67 -24.22
N ILE A 162 -8.20 -26.72 -23.65
CA ILE A 162 -7.31 -26.98 -22.50
C ILE A 162 -8.09 -27.54 -21.31
N SER A 163 -9.33 -27.10 -21.12
CA SER A 163 -10.19 -27.53 -20.03
C SER A 163 -10.80 -28.92 -20.25
N ALA A 164 -10.98 -29.33 -21.51
CA ALA A 164 -11.54 -30.64 -21.89
C ALA A 164 -10.49 -31.74 -22.06
N VAL A 165 -9.22 -31.37 -22.23
CA VAL A 165 -8.12 -32.33 -22.42
C VAL A 165 -7.80 -33.02 -21.08
N ASN A 166 -8.01 -34.34 -21.06
CA ASN A 166 -7.67 -35.22 -19.94
C ASN A 166 -6.38 -36.03 -20.18
N SER A 167 -5.55 -35.60 -21.14
CA SER A 167 -4.27 -36.23 -21.45
C SER A 167 -3.13 -35.26 -21.21
N LYS A 168 -1.95 -35.81 -20.91
CA LYS A 168 -0.73 -35.01 -20.72
C LYS A 168 -0.42 -34.17 -21.97
N PHE A 169 -0.09 -32.90 -21.76
CA PHE A 169 0.37 -32.03 -22.84
C PHE A 169 1.72 -32.52 -23.39
N SER A 170 1.86 -32.51 -24.72
CA SER A 170 3.14 -32.81 -25.36
C SER A 170 4.15 -31.68 -25.13
N GLU A 171 5.44 -31.97 -25.23
CA GLU A 171 6.52 -30.97 -25.08
C GLU A 171 6.37 -29.81 -26.09
N ALA A 172 6.05 -30.13 -27.36
CA ALA A 172 5.78 -29.14 -28.40
C ALA A 172 4.56 -28.25 -28.06
N THR A 173 3.52 -28.85 -27.46
CA THR A 173 2.33 -28.09 -27.03
C THR A 173 2.66 -27.11 -25.91
N MET A 174 3.43 -27.54 -24.90
CA MET A 174 3.83 -26.68 -23.79
C MET A 174 4.64 -25.48 -24.29
N GLN A 175 5.60 -25.71 -25.20
CA GLN A 175 6.40 -24.65 -25.80
C GLN A 175 5.55 -23.59 -26.49
N GLU A 176 4.58 -24.01 -27.31
CA GLU A 176 3.74 -23.08 -28.07
C GLU A 176 2.74 -22.34 -27.18
N ILE A 177 2.23 -22.95 -26.10
CA ILE A 177 1.41 -22.24 -25.09
C ILE A 177 2.24 -21.14 -24.43
N THR A 178 3.44 -21.47 -23.93
CA THR A 178 4.30 -20.51 -23.25
C THR A 178 4.73 -19.37 -24.19
N LYS A 179 5.04 -19.69 -25.45
CA LYS A 179 5.38 -18.71 -26.48
C LYS A 179 4.21 -17.78 -26.81
N MET A 180 3.00 -18.32 -26.96
CA MET A 180 1.79 -17.52 -27.20
C MET A 180 1.48 -16.60 -26.02
N ALA A 181 1.57 -17.11 -24.79
CA ALA A 181 1.42 -16.29 -23.59
C ALA A 181 2.48 -15.19 -23.53
N ALA A 182 3.75 -15.52 -23.74
CA ALA A 182 4.85 -14.56 -23.70
C ALA A 182 4.72 -13.45 -24.77
N ALA A 183 4.27 -13.78 -25.97
CA ALA A 183 4.10 -12.82 -27.06
C ALA A 183 2.97 -11.81 -26.81
N ASN A 184 1.92 -12.22 -26.09
CA ASN A 184 0.77 -11.37 -25.82
C ASN A 184 0.88 -10.61 -24.48
N LEU A 185 1.45 -11.23 -23.44
CA LEU A 185 1.47 -10.65 -22.08
C LEU A 185 2.67 -9.74 -21.84
N PHE A 186 3.87 -10.16 -22.26
CA PHE A 186 5.11 -9.46 -21.89
C PHE A 186 5.34 -8.25 -22.78
N ARG A 187 4.85 -7.11 -22.29
CA ARG A 187 4.97 -5.79 -22.90
C ARG A 187 5.61 -4.82 -21.91
N THR A 188 6.19 -3.74 -22.43
CA THR A 188 6.56 -2.60 -21.59
C THR A 188 5.27 -1.90 -21.17
N LEU A 189 5.05 -1.78 -19.86
CA LEU A 189 3.92 -1.04 -19.33
C LEU A 189 4.09 0.45 -19.68
N PRO A 190 2.99 1.17 -19.96
CA PRO A 190 3.07 2.62 -20.19
C PRO A 190 3.76 3.30 -19.00
N CYS A 191 4.76 4.13 -19.26
CA CYS A 191 5.34 4.94 -18.19
C CYS A 191 4.25 5.89 -17.68
N SER A 192 3.97 5.85 -16.38
CA SER A 192 3.18 6.91 -15.76
C SER A 192 4.00 8.20 -15.82
N ASN A 193 3.70 9.06 -16.80
CA ASN A 193 4.36 10.33 -17.02
C ASN A 193 4.00 11.31 -15.87
N HIS A 194 4.56 11.10 -14.69
CA HIS A 194 4.64 12.10 -13.64
C HIS A 194 6.06 12.65 -13.57
N ASP A 195 6.51 13.25 -14.67
CA ASP A 195 7.73 14.04 -14.69
C ASP A 195 7.54 15.32 -13.84
N GLY A 196 7.92 15.23 -12.58
CA GLY A 196 8.78 16.23 -11.94
C GLY A 196 8.21 17.61 -11.55
N LYS A 197 6.92 17.93 -11.72
CA LYS A 197 6.38 19.22 -11.23
C LYS A 197 4.98 19.04 -10.60
N LEU A 198 4.91 19.17 -9.27
CA LEU A 198 3.75 19.06 -8.35
C LEU A 198 3.51 17.72 -7.60
N ALA A 199 4.49 16.86 -7.37
CA ALA A 199 4.28 15.61 -6.62
C ALA A 199 3.90 15.75 -5.11
N GLU A 200 3.78 16.96 -4.56
CA GLU A 200 3.42 17.14 -3.13
C GLU A 200 1.92 17.32 -2.86
N ALA A 201 1.09 17.51 -3.89
CA ALA A 201 -0.35 17.77 -3.73
C ALA A 201 -1.27 16.70 -4.34
N TYR A 202 -0.71 15.64 -4.92
CA TYR A 202 -1.49 14.60 -5.58
C TYR A 202 -1.67 13.40 -4.65
N ASP A 203 -2.92 13.10 -4.32
CA ASP A 203 -3.29 11.88 -3.61
C ASP A 203 -3.38 10.73 -4.62
N PRO A 204 -2.49 9.72 -4.55
CA PRO A 204 -2.55 8.55 -5.43
C PRO A 204 -3.85 7.74 -5.26
N GLU A 205 -4.64 7.96 -4.19
CA GLU A 205 -5.95 7.33 -4.03
C GLU A 205 -7.04 7.92 -4.95
N GLU A 206 -6.82 9.13 -5.50
CA GLU A 206 -7.79 9.81 -6.38
C GLU A 206 -7.53 9.58 -7.88
N GLU A 207 -6.45 8.87 -8.25
CA GLU A 207 -6.10 8.60 -9.65
C GLU A 207 -7.01 7.52 -10.25
N GLU A 208 -7.77 7.87 -11.30
CA GLU A 208 -8.62 6.92 -12.01
C GLU A 208 -7.73 5.89 -12.74
N PRO A 209 -7.82 4.58 -12.40
CA PRO A 209 -6.91 3.58 -12.96
C PRO A 209 -7.07 3.47 -14.48
N ALA A 210 -5.97 3.54 -15.23
CA ALA A 210 -6.02 3.33 -16.66
C ALA A 210 -6.39 1.87 -16.97
N LEU A 211 -7.50 1.69 -17.69
CA LEU A 211 -7.93 0.37 -18.15
C LEU A 211 -7.14 -0.04 -19.40
N GLU A 212 -6.69 -1.28 -19.44
CA GLU A 212 -5.94 -1.81 -20.58
C GLU A 212 -6.85 -1.97 -21.82
N PRO A 213 -6.59 -1.25 -22.94
CA PRO A 213 -7.44 -1.32 -24.13
C PRO A 213 -7.52 -2.72 -24.76
N ALA A 214 -6.45 -3.51 -24.66
CA ALA A 214 -6.40 -4.86 -25.20
C ALA A 214 -7.04 -5.93 -24.28
N TRP A 215 -7.74 -5.53 -23.21
CA TRP A 215 -8.25 -6.44 -22.18
C TRP A 215 -9.10 -7.60 -22.72
N SER A 216 -9.90 -7.36 -23.77
CA SER A 216 -10.75 -8.39 -24.40
C SER A 216 -9.97 -9.60 -24.92
N HIS A 217 -8.71 -9.42 -25.33
CA HIS A 217 -7.80 -10.52 -25.70
C HIS A 217 -6.97 -10.96 -24.51
N LEU A 218 -6.40 -10.02 -23.76
CA LEU A 218 -5.48 -10.31 -22.65
C LEU A 218 -6.14 -11.14 -21.55
N GLN A 219 -7.40 -10.86 -21.20
CA GLN A 219 -8.16 -11.66 -20.24
C GLN A 219 -8.16 -13.15 -20.62
N ILE A 220 -8.38 -13.46 -21.91
CA ILE A 220 -8.45 -14.84 -22.38
C ILE A 220 -7.05 -15.48 -22.41
N VAL A 221 -6.01 -14.72 -22.74
CA VAL A 221 -4.62 -15.19 -22.68
C VAL A 221 -4.22 -15.52 -21.23
N TYR A 222 -4.59 -14.68 -20.27
CA TYR A 222 -4.41 -14.95 -18.85
C TYR A 222 -5.17 -16.21 -18.42
N GLU A 223 -6.41 -16.39 -18.88
CA GLU A 223 -7.19 -17.60 -18.61
C GLU A 223 -6.51 -18.85 -19.20
N VAL A 224 -5.99 -18.79 -20.43
CA VAL A 224 -5.21 -19.88 -21.05
C VAL A 224 -4.01 -20.25 -20.19
N LEU A 225 -3.20 -19.26 -19.79
CA LEU A 225 -2.02 -19.47 -18.95
C LEU A 225 -2.41 -20.06 -17.58
N TYR A 226 -3.46 -19.52 -16.96
CA TYR A 226 -3.98 -20.02 -15.69
C TYR A 226 -4.40 -21.48 -15.78
N ARG A 227 -5.25 -21.83 -16.76
CA ARG A 227 -5.73 -23.21 -16.98
C ARG A 227 -4.58 -24.17 -17.25
N PHE A 228 -3.61 -23.75 -18.06
CA PHE A 228 -2.42 -24.55 -18.34
C PHE A 228 -1.60 -24.84 -17.08
N VAL A 229 -1.31 -23.82 -16.26
CA VAL A 229 -0.52 -23.99 -15.04
C VAL A 229 -1.29 -24.79 -13.98
N ALA A 230 -2.58 -24.52 -13.83
CA ALA A 230 -3.45 -25.18 -12.84
C ALA A 230 -3.81 -26.62 -13.21
N SER A 231 -3.79 -26.99 -14.49
CA SER A 231 -4.18 -28.33 -14.96
C SER A 231 -3.33 -29.45 -14.32
N PRO A 232 -3.93 -30.52 -13.80
CA PRO A 232 -3.20 -31.67 -13.29
C PRO A 232 -2.39 -32.39 -14.37
N GLU A 233 -2.80 -32.28 -15.64
CA GLU A 233 -2.18 -32.93 -16.79
C GLU A 233 -0.85 -32.28 -17.22
N THR A 234 -0.54 -31.09 -16.71
CA THR A 234 0.72 -30.40 -16.99
C THR A 234 1.84 -30.99 -16.13
N ASP A 235 2.74 -31.76 -16.76
CA ASP A 235 3.93 -32.32 -16.12
C ASP A 235 4.92 -31.22 -15.71
N ALA A 236 5.03 -30.99 -14.40
CA ALA A 236 5.89 -29.97 -13.82
C ALA A 236 7.40 -30.19 -14.12
N LYS A 237 7.84 -31.44 -14.37
CA LYS A 237 9.25 -31.75 -14.64
C LYS A 237 9.67 -31.28 -16.04
N LEU A 238 8.76 -31.31 -17.00
CA LEU A 238 8.98 -30.86 -18.37
C LEU A 238 8.65 -29.37 -18.50
N ALA A 239 7.50 -28.92 -17.97
CA ALA A 239 7.04 -27.54 -18.10
C ALA A 239 8.00 -26.49 -17.49
N LYS A 240 8.78 -26.86 -16.46
CA LYS A 240 9.82 -25.97 -15.86
C LYS A 240 10.93 -25.55 -16.84
N ARG A 241 11.08 -26.24 -17.98
CA ARG A 241 12.05 -25.86 -19.02
C ARG A 241 11.59 -24.63 -19.81
N TYR A 242 10.27 -24.41 -19.86
CA TYR A 242 9.64 -23.33 -20.62
C TYR A 242 9.21 -22.18 -19.71
N ILE A 243 8.67 -22.50 -18.52
CA ILE A 243 8.46 -21.53 -17.44
C ILE A 243 9.80 -21.42 -16.70
N ASP A 244 10.74 -20.69 -17.25
CA ASP A 244 12.06 -20.48 -16.66
C ASP A 244 12.09 -19.20 -15.79
N HIS A 245 13.25 -18.87 -15.23
CA HIS A 245 13.40 -17.65 -14.43
C HIS A 245 13.15 -16.36 -15.24
N SER A 246 13.43 -16.34 -16.54
CA SER A 246 13.16 -15.19 -17.39
C SER A 246 11.66 -14.98 -17.59
N PHE A 247 10.91 -16.06 -17.84
CA PHE A 247 9.46 -16.03 -17.92
C PHE A 247 8.84 -15.53 -16.60
N VAL A 248 9.29 -16.09 -15.47
CA VAL A 248 8.78 -15.70 -14.15
C VAL A 248 9.11 -14.25 -13.82
N LEU A 249 10.31 -13.77 -14.15
CA LEU A 249 10.68 -12.37 -13.91
C LEU A 249 9.76 -11.42 -14.70
N ARG A 250 9.60 -11.65 -16.01
CA ARG A 250 8.72 -10.83 -16.84
C ARG A 250 7.26 -10.89 -16.40
N LEU A 251 6.81 -12.02 -15.84
CA LEU A 251 5.48 -12.12 -15.25
C LEU A 251 5.35 -11.29 -13.96
N ILE A 252 6.40 -11.25 -13.14
CA ILE A 252 6.44 -10.43 -11.93
C ILE A 252 6.50 -8.94 -12.29
N ASP A 253 7.23 -8.55 -13.33
CA ASP A 253 7.32 -7.14 -13.78
C ASP A 253 5.95 -6.58 -14.20
N LEU A 254 5.02 -7.42 -14.66
CA LEU A 254 3.66 -7.00 -15.02
C LEU A 254 2.78 -6.63 -13.82
N PHE A 255 3.20 -6.93 -12.57
CA PHE A 255 2.45 -6.50 -11.38
C PHE A 255 2.38 -4.97 -11.25
N ASP A 256 3.24 -4.23 -11.94
CA ASP A 256 3.16 -2.76 -11.96
C ASP A 256 2.07 -2.22 -12.91
N SER A 257 1.26 -3.10 -13.53
CA SER A 257 0.11 -2.68 -14.35
C SER A 257 -0.87 -1.84 -13.52
N GLU A 258 -1.42 -0.77 -14.11
CA GLU A 258 -2.44 0.08 -13.48
C GLU A 258 -3.82 -0.62 -13.42
N ASP A 259 -4.07 -1.62 -14.26
CA ASP A 259 -5.32 -2.35 -14.31
C ASP A 259 -5.40 -3.44 -13.21
N GLN A 260 -6.27 -3.21 -12.22
CA GLN A 260 -6.51 -4.15 -11.10
C GLN A 260 -6.88 -5.57 -11.59
N ARG A 261 -7.57 -5.69 -12.73
CA ARG A 261 -8.01 -6.99 -13.26
C ARG A 261 -6.81 -7.81 -13.72
N GLU A 262 -5.81 -7.14 -14.31
CA GLU A 262 -4.56 -7.77 -14.73
C GLU A 262 -3.78 -8.25 -13.50
N ARG A 263 -3.64 -7.40 -12.47
CA ARG A 263 -2.96 -7.74 -11.21
C ARG A 263 -3.58 -8.95 -10.50
N GLU A 264 -4.90 -9.07 -10.52
CA GLU A 264 -5.61 -10.21 -9.90
C GLU A 264 -5.31 -11.54 -10.61
N TYR A 265 -5.27 -11.55 -11.94
CA TYR A 265 -4.85 -12.72 -12.72
C TYR A 265 -3.38 -13.08 -12.46
N LEU A 266 -2.49 -12.08 -12.45
CA LEU A 266 -1.08 -12.26 -12.16
C LEU A 266 -0.86 -12.87 -10.77
N LYS A 267 -1.52 -12.35 -9.74
CA LYS A 267 -1.53 -12.90 -8.37
C LYS A 267 -1.89 -14.39 -8.37
N THR A 268 -3.00 -14.72 -9.02
CA THR A 268 -3.52 -16.09 -9.06
C THR A 268 -2.59 -17.04 -9.82
N ILE A 269 -2.07 -16.61 -10.97
CA ILE A 269 -1.15 -17.41 -11.79
C ILE A 269 0.18 -17.61 -11.07
N LEU A 270 0.75 -16.55 -10.49
CA LEU A 270 2.00 -16.62 -9.74
C LEU A 270 1.87 -17.55 -8.53
N HIS A 271 0.72 -17.53 -7.84
CA HIS A 271 0.42 -18.47 -6.75
C HIS A 271 0.44 -19.93 -7.24
N ARG A 272 -0.19 -20.24 -8.37
CA ARG A 272 -0.17 -21.60 -8.95
C ARG A 272 1.24 -22.01 -9.38
N ILE A 273 2.01 -21.10 -9.99
CA ILE A 273 3.41 -21.34 -10.37
C ILE A 273 4.25 -21.66 -9.12
N TYR A 274 4.13 -20.85 -8.07
CA TYR A 274 4.87 -21.03 -6.81
C TYR A 274 4.56 -22.38 -6.14
N GLY A 275 3.27 -22.76 -6.13
CA GLY A 275 2.82 -24.04 -5.58
C GLY A 275 3.38 -25.23 -6.35
N LYS A 276 3.21 -25.23 -7.68
CA LYS A 276 3.50 -26.36 -8.57
C LYS A 276 4.99 -26.52 -8.89
N PHE A 277 5.70 -25.42 -9.13
CA PHE A 277 7.11 -25.42 -9.51
C PHE A 277 8.01 -25.04 -8.35
N MET A 278 8.29 -26.01 -7.47
CA MET A 278 9.07 -25.76 -6.26
C MET A 278 10.47 -25.16 -6.53
N VAL A 279 11.06 -25.45 -7.70
CA VAL A 279 12.38 -24.94 -8.12
C VAL A 279 12.43 -23.41 -8.22
N HIS A 280 11.31 -22.75 -8.55
CA HIS A 280 11.27 -21.30 -8.71
C HIS A 280 11.00 -20.56 -7.40
N ARG A 281 10.61 -21.25 -6.32
CA ARG A 281 10.24 -20.59 -5.05
C ARG A 281 11.32 -19.65 -4.49
N PRO A 282 12.62 -20.03 -4.44
CA PRO A 282 13.66 -19.11 -3.98
C PRO A 282 13.82 -17.89 -4.90
N PHE A 283 13.71 -18.10 -6.21
CA PHE A 283 13.83 -17.03 -7.21
C PHE A 283 12.67 -16.04 -7.09
N ILE A 284 11.43 -16.51 -7.02
CA ILE A 284 10.22 -15.67 -6.86
C ILE A 284 10.32 -14.83 -5.60
N ARG A 285 10.67 -15.45 -4.45
CA ARG A 285 10.86 -14.71 -3.19
C ARG A 285 11.93 -13.63 -3.32
N LYS A 286 13.06 -13.93 -3.97
CA LYS A 286 14.13 -12.95 -4.19
C LYS A 286 13.69 -11.81 -5.12
N ALA A 287 12.97 -12.11 -6.20
CA ALA A 287 12.49 -11.10 -7.15
C ALA A 287 11.52 -10.11 -6.49
N ILE A 288 10.50 -10.60 -5.77
CA ILE A 288 9.56 -9.76 -5.04
C ILE A 288 10.27 -8.92 -3.97
N ASN A 289 11.25 -9.51 -3.27
CA ASN A 289 12.00 -8.80 -2.26
C ASN A 289 12.84 -7.65 -2.85
N ASN A 290 13.40 -7.84 -4.05
CA ASN A 290 14.10 -6.77 -4.77
C ASN A 290 13.14 -5.63 -5.16
N ILE A 291 11.93 -5.96 -5.62
CA ILE A 291 10.90 -4.96 -5.95
C ILE A 291 10.51 -4.17 -4.70
N PHE A 292 10.34 -4.83 -3.56
CA PHE A 292 10.11 -4.14 -2.28
C PHE A 292 11.25 -3.21 -1.90
N TYR A 293 12.51 -3.62 -2.08
CA TYR A 293 13.65 -2.73 -1.80
C TYR A 293 13.67 -1.51 -2.71
N GLN A 294 13.46 -1.70 -4.01
CA GLN A 294 13.37 -0.59 -4.97
C GLN A 294 12.21 0.35 -4.62
N PHE A 295 11.05 -0.21 -4.27
CA PHE A 295 9.88 0.56 -3.84
C PHE A 295 10.15 1.36 -2.55
N ILE A 296 10.71 0.75 -1.50
CA ILE A 296 10.92 1.41 -0.20
C ILE A 296 12.01 2.49 -0.24
N PHE A 297 13.08 2.26 -1.03
CA PHE A 297 14.30 3.04 -0.95
C PHE A 297 14.61 3.90 -2.18
N GLU A 298 13.99 3.62 -3.34
CA GLU A 298 14.32 4.31 -4.60
C GLU A 298 13.11 5.05 -5.19
N THR A 299 12.02 4.34 -5.49
CA THR A 299 10.93 4.91 -6.33
C THR A 299 9.73 5.39 -5.52
N GLU A 300 9.40 4.76 -4.39
CA GLU A 300 8.15 4.95 -3.62
C GLU A 300 6.86 4.85 -4.46
N LYS A 301 6.94 4.27 -5.67
CA LYS A 301 5.81 4.07 -6.60
C LYS A 301 5.87 2.66 -7.18
N HIS A 302 4.79 1.90 -7.01
CA HIS A 302 4.54 0.61 -7.64
C HIS A 302 3.07 0.21 -7.42
N ASN A 303 2.35 -0.19 -8.47
CA ASN A 303 0.90 -0.43 -8.40
C ASN A 303 0.51 -1.76 -7.73
N GLY A 304 1.35 -2.80 -7.86
CA GLY A 304 1.03 -4.17 -7.43
C GLY A 304 1.50 -4.60 -6.04
N ILE A 305 1.83 -3.67 -5.13
CA ILE A 305 2.37 -4.03 -3.79
C ILE A 305 1.33 -4.81 -2.97
N ALA A 306 0.05 -4.42 -3.04
CA ALA A 306 -1.03 -5.08 -2.30
C ALA A 306 -1.20 -6.55 -2.71
N GLU A 307 -1.24 -6.84 -4.01
CA GLU A 307 -1.42 -8.19 -4.54
C GLU A 307 -0.19 -9.07 -4.28
N MET A 308 1.01 -8.49 -4.35
CA MET A 308 2.24 -9.18 -3.95
C MET A 308 2.21 -9.57 -2.47
N LEU A 309 1.73 -8.68 -1.60
CA LEU A 309 1.57 -8.95 -0.17
C LEU A 309 0.51 -10.02 0.09
N GLU A 310 -0.63 -9.99 -0.60
CA GLU A 310 -1.66 -11.04 -0.45
C GLU A 310 -1.12 -12.42 -0.86
N PHE A 311 -0.40 -12.48 -1.98
CA PHE A 311 0.33 -13.69 -2.40
C PHE A 311 1.34 -14.15 -1.33
N LEU A 312 2.12 -13.23 -0.77
CA LEU A 312 3.08 -13.55 0.29
C LEU A 312 2.41 -13.99 1.58
N GLY A 313 1.27 -13.42 1.96
CA GLY A 313 0.49 -13.83 3.12
C GLY A 313 0.08 -15.30 3.04
N SER A 314 -0.38 -15.74 1.86
CA SER A 314 -0.67 -17.16 1.60
C SER A 314 0.58 -18.05 1.75
N ILE A 315 1.75 -17.57 1.32
CA ILE A 315 3.02 -18.29 1.47
C ILE A 315 3.46 -18.38 2.92
N ILE A 316 3.35 -17.29 3.68
CA ILE A 316 3.75 -17.21 5.10
C ILE A 316 2.95 -18.21 5.93
N ASN A 317 1.65 -18.36 5.64
CA ASN A 317 0.81 -19.37 6.27
C ASN A 317 1.31 -20.81 6.05
N GLY A 318 1.92 -21.06 4.90
CA GLY A 318 2.51 -22.35 4.54
C GLY A 318 3.92 -22.59 5.08
N PHE A 319 4.53 -21.66 5.82
CA PHE A 319 5.87 -21.87 6.37
C PHE A 319 5.90 -23.01 7.39
N ALA A 320 6.92 -23.84 7.26
CA ALA A 320 7.24 -24.89 8.21
C ALA A 320 7.85 -24.28 9.47
N LEU A 321 7.52 -24.86 10.63
CA LEU A 321 8.14 -24.53 11.91
C LEU A 321 9.28 -25.50 12.20
N PRO A 322 10.40 -25.04 12.78
CA PRO A 322 10.71 -23.65 13.13
C PRO A 322 10.95 -22.77 11.90
N LEU A 323 10.61 -21.48 12.00
CA LEU A 323 10.82 -20.52 10.92
C LEU A 323 12.31 -20.42 10.56
N LYS A 324 12.61 -20.49 9.27
CA LYS A 324 13.97 -20.30 8.75
C LYS A 324 14.43 -18.86 8.95
N GLU A 325 15.74 -18.68 9.14
CA GLU A 325 16.35 -17.36 9.32
C GLU A 325 16.12 -16.42 8.13
N GLU A 326 16.10 -16.95 6.91
CA GLU A 326 15.77 -16.17 5.70
C GLU A 326 14.38 -15.52 5.77
N HIS A 327 13.40 -16.16 6.43
CA HIS A 327 12.04 -15.63 6.58
C HIS A 327 11.98 -14.58 7.70
N LYS A 328 12.76 -14.74 8.77
CA LYS A 328 12.91 -13.73 9.83
C LYS A 328 13.56 -12.46 9.29
N LEU A 329 14.61 -12.61 8.49
CA LEU A 329 15.26 -11.48 7.80
C LEU A 329 14.30 -10.79 6.82
N PHE A 330 13.43 -11.54 6.14
CA PHE A 330 12.41 -10.96 5.27
C PHE A 330 11.42 -10.07 6.04
N LEU A 331 10.92 -10.53 7.19
CA LEU A 331 10.08 -9.70 8.07
C LEU A 331 10.79 -8.40 8.48
N ILE A 332 12.03 -8.51 8.97
CA ILE A 332 12.77 -7.38 9.55
C ILE A 332 13.23 -6.37 8.49
N ARG A 333 13.68 -6.86 7.32
CA ARG A 333 14.31 -6.01 6.28
C ARG A 333 13.36 -5.54 5.21
N ALA A 334 12.25 -6.24 4.96
CA ALA A 334 11.30 -5.89 3.90
C ALA A 334 9.92 -5.50 4.46
N LEU A 335 9.25 -6.39 5.20
CA LEU A 335 7.87 -6.13 5.65
C LEU A 335 7.79 -4.96 6.66
N ILE A 336 8.63 -4.91 7.69
CA ILE A 336 8.59 -3.80 8.64
C ILE A 336 8.90 -2.46 7.93
N PRO A 337 9.93 -2.33 7.07
CA PRO A 337 10.17 -1.10 6.33
C PRO A 337 9.11 -0.73 5.29
N LEU A 338 8.25 -1.64 4.83
CA LEU A 338 7.10 -1.31 3.95
C LEU A 338 6.09 -0.37 4.60
N HIS A 339 6.16 -0.15 5.92
CA HIS A 339 5.36 0.87 6.60
C HIS A 339 5.91 2.29 6.39
N LYS A 340 7.12 2.46 5.82
CA LYS A 340 7.76 3.76 5.64
C LYS A 340 7.09 4.63 4.54
N PRO A 341 6.79 4.13 3.33
CA PRO A 341 6.23 4.94 2.24
C PRO A 341 4.91 5.65 2.59
N LYS A 342 4.61 6.75 1.89
CA LYS A 342 3.42 7.57 2.16
C LYS A 342 2.11 6.86 1.76
N CYS A 343 2.12 6.14 0.63
CA CYS A 343 0.98 5.41 0.05
C CYS A 343 0.67 4.07 0.76
N VAL A 344 1.04 3.92 2.04
CA VAL A 344 0.82 2.67 2.79
C VAL A 344 -0.66 2.29 2.86
N SER A 345 -1.57 3.26 2.82
CA SER A 345 -3.01 3.07 2.84
C SER A 345 -3.51 2.09 1.77
N MET A 346 -2.88 2.09 0.58
CA MET A 346 -3.25 1.24 -0.54
C MET A 346 -2.99 -0.26 -0.30
N TYR A 347 -2.07 -0.61 0.59
CA TYR A 347 -1.64 -1.98 0.84
C TYR A 347 -1.54 -2.37 2.33
N HIS A 348 -1.96 -1.47 3.23
CA HIS A 348 -1.82 -1.62 4.69
C HIS A 348 -2.51 -2.89 5.20
N GLN A 349 -3.72 -3.19 4.73
CA GLN A 349 -4.47 -4.36 5.19
C GLN A 349 -3.72 -5.66 4.89
N GLN A 350 -3.17 -5.78 3.69
CA GLN A 350 -2.40 -6.96 3.26
C GLN A 350 -1.06 -7.05 4.00
N LEU A 351 -0.46 -5.91 4.31
CA LEU A 351 0.77 -5.82 5.11
C LEU A 351 0.54 -6.25 6.57
N SER A 352 -0.48 -5.68 7.23
CA SER A 352 -0.89 -6.03 8.60
C SER A 352 -1.16 -7.52 8.70
N TYR A 353 -1.89 -8.08 7.73
CA TYR A 353 -2.12 -9.52 7.66
C TYR A 353 -0.79 -10.32 7.63
N CYS A 354 0.14 -9.95 6.74
CA CYS A 354 1.44 -10.64 6.66
C CYS A 354 2.23 -10.57 7.97
N VAL A 355 2.24 -9.40 8.62
CA VAL A 355 2.95 -9.17 9.89
C VAL A 355 2.33 -10.00 11.02
N THR A 356 1.00 -9.98 11.16
CA THR A 356 0.28 -10.76 12.16
C THR A 356 0.49 -12.26 11.95
N GLN A 357 0.45 -12.76 10.70
CA GLN A 357 0.74 -14.18 10.42
C GLN A 357 2.16 -14.59 10.85
N PHE A 358 3.15 -13.70 10.75
CA PHE A 358 4.50 -13.99 11.25
C PHE A 358 4.53 -14.14 12.77
N VAL A 359 3.81 -13.28 13.49
CA VAL A 359 3.73 -13.31 14.96
C VAL A 359 2.97 -14.55 15.44
N GLU A 360 1.89 -14.94 14.76
CA GLU A 360 1.17 -16.19 15.06
C GLU A 360 2.05 -17.44 14.90
N LYS A 361 2.95 -17.43 13.91
CA LYS A 361 3.87 -18.56 13.64
C LYS A 361 5.03 -18.64 14.65
N ASP A 362 5.56 -17.51 15.09
CA ASP A 362 6.62 -17.44 16.10
C ASP A 362 6.39 -16.21 16.99
N VAL A 363 5.75 -16.44 18.14
CA VAL A 363 5.35 -15.38 19.10
C VAL A 363 6.53 -14.52 19.58
N LYS A 364 7.77 -15.03 19.51
CA LYS A 364 8.98 -14.28 19.88
C LYS A 364 9.26 -13.09 18.95
N LEU A 365 8.66 -13.09 17.76
CA LEU A 365 8.81 -12.01 16.80
C LEU A 365 7.98 -10.78 17.18
N ALA A 366 7.01 -10.89 18.11
CA ALA A 366 6.17 -9.79 18.55
C ALA A 366 6.97 -8.56 19.02
N ASP A 367 7.98 -8.75 19.88
CA ASP A 367 8.82 -7.64 20.37
C ASP A 367 9.56 -6.94 19.21
N THR A 368 10.04 -7.71 18.23
CA THR A 368 10.75 -7.17 17.06
C THR A 368 9.82 -6.37 16.16
N VAL A 369 8.61 -6.87 15.91
CA VAL A 369 7.57 -6.19 15.13
C VAL A 369 7.14 -4.89 15.81
N ILE A 370 6.78 -4.93 17.09
CA ILE A 370 6.32 -3.75 17.84
C ILE A 370 7.41 -2.68 17.87
N ARG A 371 8.67 -3.04 18.12
CA ARG A 371 9.78 -2.07 18.05
C ARG A 371 9.97 -1.52 16.64
N GLY A 372 9.75 -2.33 15.62
CA GLY A 372 9.77 -1.92 14.22
C GLY A 372 8.71 -0.87 13.88
N LEU A 373 7.46 -1.12 14.29
CA LEU A 373 6.35 -0.17 14.13
C LEU A 373 6.61 1.13 14.89
N LEU A 374 7.09 1.05 16.14
CA LEU A 374 7.47 2.23 16.92
C LEU A 374 8.60 3.04 16.29
N LYS A 375 9.55 2.39 15.60
CA LYS A 375 10.64 3.06 14.89
C LYS A 375 10.13 3.89 13.71
N TYR A 376 9.12 3.40 12.99
CA TYR A 376 8.54 4.08 11.83
C TYR A 376 7.23 4.80 12.14
N TRP A 377 6.97 5.09 13.42
CA TRP A 377 5.72 5.71 13.86
C TRP A 377 5.46 7.04 13.13
N PRO A 378 4.30 7.23 12.48
CA PRO A 378 3.98 8.47 11.77
C PRO A 378 3.82 9.63 12.74
N VAL A 379 4.47 10.76 12.44
CA VAL A 379 4.34 12.00 13.25
C VAL A 379 3.68 13.15 12.48
N THR A 380 3.53 13.04 11.16
CA THR A 380 2.98 14.08 10.28
C THR A 380 1.70 13.67 9.55
N ASN A 381 1.29 12.40 9.64
CA ASN A 381 0.11 11.87 8.94
C ASN A 381 -0.79 11.12 9.93
N SER A 382 -1.92 11.73 10.29
CA SER A 382 -2.86 11.17 11.26
C SER A 382 -3.60 9.93 10.76
N ALA A 383 -3.95 9.87 9.47
CA ALA A 383 -4.59 8.69 8.88
C ALA A 383 -3.67 7.46 8.99
N LYS A 384 -2.38 7.65 8.70
CA LYS A 384 -1.35 6.62 8.87
C LYS A 384 -1.14 6.24 10.33
N GLU A 385 -1.20 7.20 11.25
CA GLU A 385 -1.13 6.91 12.69
C GLU A 385 -2.32 6.05 13.17
N VAL A 386 -3.53 6.31 12.65
CA VAL A 386 -4.72 5.47 12.92
C VAL A 386 -4.54 4.05 12.36
N MET A 387 -3.96 3.90 11.17
CA MET A 387 -3.63 2.59 10.59
C MET A 387 -2.65 1.81 11.46
N PHE A 388 -1.55 2.45 11.91
CA PHE A 388 -0.57 1.85 12.82
C PHE A 388 -1.19 1.42 14.15
N LEU A 389 -2.09 2.22 14.73
CA LEU A 389 -2.83 1.84 15.93
C LEU A 389 -3.73 0.61 15.68
N GLY A 390 -4.27 0.48 14.47
CA GLY A 390 -5.04 -0.68 14.03
C GLY A 390 -4.21 -1.94 13.93
N GLU A 391 -3.10 -1.90 13.19
CA GLU A 391 -2.18 -3.04 13.08
C GLU A 391 -1.59 -3.42 14.44
N LEU A 392 -1.24 -2.43 15.27
CA LEU A 392 -0.74 -2.67 16.62
C LEU A 392 -1.75 -3.44 17.48
N GLU A 393 -3.04 -3.16 17.36
CA GLU A 393 -4.08 -3.94 18.05
C GLU A 393 -4.06 -5.41 17.61
N GLU A 394 -4.01 -5.68 16.30
CA GLU A 394 -3.95 -7.05 15.76
C GLU A 394 -2.69 -7.79 16.23
N VAL A 395 -1.53 -7.13 16.22
CA VAL A 395 -0.26 -7.70 16.70
C VAL A 395 -0.32 -7.99 18.20
N LEU A 396 -0.90 -7.08 19.00
CA LEU A 396 -1.05 -7.28 20.44
C LEU A 396 -2.01 -8.42 20.78
N GLU A 397 -3.05 -8.63 19.98
CA GLU A 397 -3.97 -9.78 20.09
C GLU A 397 -3.21 -11.11 19.98
N ALA A 398 -2.26 -11.20 19.05
CA ALA A 398 -1.42 -12.38 18.86
C ALA A 398 -0.25 -12.49 19.86
N THR A 399 -0.04 -11.49 20.72
CA THR A 399 1.13 -11.41 21.62
C THR A 399 0.89 -12.11 22.96
N GLN A 400 1.90 -12.83 23.46
CA GLN A 400 1.91 -13.45 24.78
C GLN A 400 2.49 -12.52 25.87
N ALA A 401 2.08 -12.72 27.13
CA ALA A 401 2.47 -11.88 28.26
C ALA A 401 4.00 -11.70 28.43
N ALA A 402 4.78 -12.75 28.23
CA ALA A 402 6.24 -12.70 28.37
C ALA A 402 6.93 -11.81 27.32
N GLU A 403 6.41 -11.80 26.09
CA GLU A 403 6.94 -10.95 25.02
C GLU A 403 6.43 -9.51 25.15
N PHE A 404 5.16 -9.34 25.55
CA PHE A 404 4.57 -8.04 25.85
C PHE A 404 5.37 -7.25 26.89
N GLN A 405 5.84 -7.90 27.96
CA GLN A 405 6.66 -7.25 29.00
C GLN A 405 7.94 -6.59 28.46
N LYS A 406 8.54 -7.14 27.41
CA LYS A 406 9.79 -6.61 26.82
C LYS A 406 9.56 -5.28 26.10
N CYS A 407 8.41 -5.13 25.45
CA CYS A 407 8.08 -3.93 24.66
C CYS A 407 7.14 -2.95 25.37
N ALA A 408 6.46 -3.36 26.46
CA ALA A 408 5.42 -2.58 27.14
C ALA A 408 5.82 -1.13 27.43
N VAL A 409 7.02 -0.91 27.99
CA VAL A 409 7.46 0.45 28.37
C VAL A 409 7.62 1.35 27.14
N GLY A 410 8.22 0.85 26.05
CA GLY A 410 8.38 1.62 24.82
C GLY A 410 7.05 1.90 24.13
N LEU A 411 6.19 0.87 24.08
CA LEU A 411 4.86 0.93 23.53
C LEU A 411 3.97 1.96 24.23
N PHE A 412 3.83 1.88 25.55
CA PHE A 412 2.92 2.74 26.30
C PHE A 412 3.39 4.19 26.41
N ARG A 413 4.68 4.48 26.20
CA ARG A 413 5.14 5.85 25.98
C ARG A 413 4.59 6.44 24.68
N GLN A 414 4.53 5.63 23.61
CA GLN A 414 3.96 6.09 22.35
C GLN A 414 2.43 6.18 22.45
N ILE A 415 1.76 5.19 23.03
CA ILE A 415 0.31 5.27 23.30
C ILE A 415 -0.04 6.50 24.13
N ALA A 416 0.74 6.84 25.17
CA ALA A 416 0.52 8.06 25.95
C ALA A 416 0.50 9.33 25.08
N ARG A 417 1.38 9.42 24.07
CA ARG A 417 1.40 10.54 23.11
C ARG A 417 0.15 10.54 22.23
N CYS A 418 -0.26 9.38 21.72
CA CYS A 418 -1.47 9.23 20.90
C CYS A 418 -2.73 9.60 21.69
N LEU A 419 -2.80 9.24 22.98
CA LEU A 419 -3.87 9.66 23.88
C LEU A 419 -3.94 11.19 23.94
N THR A 420 -2.81 11.88 24.16
CA THR A 420 -2.77 13.36 24.21
C THR A 420 -2.90 14.06 22.84
N SER A 421 -3.12 13.33 21.75
CA SER A 421 -3.23 13.91 20.42
C SER A 421 -4.46 14.81 20.32
N LEU A 422 -4.31 16.00 19.74
CA LEU A 422 -5.43 16.89 19.45
C LEU A 422 -6.31 16.35 18.30
N HIS A 423 -5.79 15.41 17.52
CA HIS A 423 -6.54 14.76 16.44
C HIS A 423 -7.45 13.67 17.01
N PHE A 424 -8.76 13.93 17.02
CA PHE A 424 -9.71 13.07 17.74
C PHE A 424 -9.68 11.60 17.30
N GLN A 425 -9.52 11.30 16.01
CA GLN A 425 -9.50 9.91 15.52
C GLN A 425 -8.29 9.14 16.05
N VAL A 426 -7.15 9.80 16.29
CA VAL A 426 -5.95 9.15 16.83
C VAL A 426 -6.16 8.84 18.31
N ALA A 427 -6.62 9.84 19.08
CA ALA A 427 -6.89 9.67 20.51
C ALA A 427 -8.00 8.62 20.76
N GLU A 428 -9.08 8.67 19.99
CA GLU A 428 -10.17 7.70 20.04
C GLU A 428 -9.68 6.28 19.70
N ARG A 429 -8.94 6.12 18.59
CA ARG A 429 -8.41 4.80 18.18
C ARG A 429 -7.46 4.21 19.22
N ALA A 430 -6.64 5.04 19.87
CA ALA A 430 -5.74 4.62 20.94
C ALA A 430 -6.51 4.22 22.22
N LEU A 431 -7.56 4.96 22.60
CA LEU A 431 -8.43 4.61 23.73
C LEU A 431 -9.20 3.30 23.50
N PHE A 432 -9.53 2.98 22.24
CA PHE A 432 -10.22 1.73 21.91
C PHE A 432 -9.41 0.45 22.17
N LEU A 433 -8.09 0.54 22.37
CA LEU A 433 -7.28 -0.62 22.77
C LEU A 433 -7.77 -1.28 24.07
N TRP A 434 -8.42 -0.53 24.95
CA TRP A 434 -8.99 -1.05 26.21
C TRP A 434 -10.32 -1.79 26.03
N ASN A 435 -10.96 -1.72 24.86
CA ASN A 435 -12.19 -2.48 24.59
C ASN A 435 -11.91 -3.94 24.22
N ASN A 436 -10.67 -4.25 23.85
CA ASN A 436 -10.23 -5.60 23.58
C ASN A 436 -9.86 -6.30 24.90
N ASP A 437 -10.55 -7.40 25.22
CA ASP A 437 -10.39 -8.11 26.49
C ASP A 437 -8.97 -8.67 26.70
N HIS A 438 -8.35 -9.21 25.64
CA HIS A 438 -7.00 -9.78 25.72
C HIS A 438 -5.97 -8.68 26.00
N ILE A 439 -6.00 -7.60 25.22
CA ILE A 439 -5.11 -6.45 25.41
C ILE A 439 -5.33 -5.81 26.78
N ARG A 440 -6.60 -5.62 27.18
CA ARG A 440 -6.95 -5.11 28.51
C ARG A 440 -6.35 -5.97 29.62
N ASN A 441 -6.43 -7.30 29.50
CA ASN A 441 -5.86 -8.22 30.49
C ASN A 441 -4.33 -8.13 30.56
N LEU A 442 -3.63 -8.04 29.41
CA LEU A 442 -2.19 -7.81 29.36
C LEU A 442 -1.80 -6.49 30.05
N ILE A 443 -2.58 -5.44 29.84
CA ILE A 443 -2.36 -4.12 30.45
C ILE A 443 -2.55 -4.19 31.96
N ILE A 444 -3.64 -4.81 32.45
CA ILE A 444 -3.94 -4.91 33.88
C ILE A 444 -2.88 -5.73 34.62
N GLN A 445 -2.41 -6.84 34.03
CA GLN A 445 -1.33 -7.65 34.62
C GLN A 445 -0.01 -6.88 34.80
N ASN A 446 0.21 -5.85 33.98
CA ASN A 446 1.41 -5.01 34.00
C ASN A 446 1.11 -3.57 34.45
N CYS A 447 -0.01 -3.35 35.16
CA CYS A 447 -0.51 -2.02 35.52
C CYS A 447 0.50 -1.19 36.33
N LYS A 448 1.28 -1.83 37.21
CA LYS A 448 2.31 -1.17 38.04
C LYS A 448 3.36 -0.42 37.22
N VAL A 449 3.63 -0.87 36.00
CA VAL A 449 4.58 -0.21 35.09
C VAL A 449 3.86 0.69 34.09
N ILE A 450 2.70 0.25 33.58
CA ILE A 450 1.98 0.95 32.52
C ILE A 450 1.25 2.19 33.04
N LEU A 451 0.53 2.07 34.16
CA LEU A 451 -0.32 3.15 34.67
C LEU A 451 0.48 4.44 34.92
N PRO A 452 1.64 4.43 35.62
CA PRO A 452 2.43 5.65 35.82
C PRO A 452 2.89 6.33 34.51
N ILE A 453 2.99 5.60 33.40
CA ILE A 453 3.42 6.14 32.10
C ILE A 453 2.27 6.88 31.41
N ILE A 454 1.06 6.29 31.43
CA ILE A 454 -0.10 6.84 30.72
C ILE A 454 -0.95 7.77 31.57
N PHE A 455 -0.83 7.70 32.91
CA PHE A 455 -1.66 8.47 33.83
C PHE A 455 -1.65 9.98 33.56
N PRO A 456 -0.49 10.64 33.32
CA PRO A 456 -0.48 12.05 32.97
C PRO A 456 -1.25 12.39 31.69
N ALA A 457 -1.24 11.48 30.71
CA ALA A 457 -2.00 11.65 29.47
C ALA A 457 -3.52 11.54 29.71
N LEU A 458 -3.94 10.56 30.51
CA LEU A 458 -5.35 10.38 30.88
C LEU A 458 -5.89 11.57 31.68
N GLU A 459 -5.12 12.11 32.63
CA GLU A 459 -5.53 13.29 33.41
C GLU A 459 -5.65 14.55 32.54
N LYS A 460 -4.66 14.83 31.70
CA LYS A 460 -4.71 15.99 30.78
C LYS A 460 -5.93 15.92 29.85
N ASN A 461 -6.20 14.73 29.30
CA ASN A 461 -7.37 14.53 28.45
C ASN A 461 -8.69 14.68 29.20
N ALA A 462 -8.81 14.10 30.39
CA ALA A 462 -10.03 14.16 31.19
C ALA A 462 -10.37 15.60 31.62
N ARG A 463 -9.36 16.45 31.85
CA ARG A 463 -9.53 17.84 32.28
C ARG A 463 -9.96 18.78 31.16
N GLY A 464 -9.63 18.52 29.90
CA GLY A 464 -9.80 19.54 28.86
C GLY A 464 -9.68 19.11 27.40
N HIS A 465 -9.83 17.83 27.06
CA HIS A 465 -9.84 17.44 25.64
C HIS A 465 -11.07 18.03 24.92
N TRP A 466 -10.90 18.74 23.80
CA TRP A 466 -12.01 19.47 23.16
C TRP A 466 -13.17 18.58 22.68
N ASN A 467 -12.89 17.31 22.33
CA ASN A 467 -13.88 16.34 21.88
C ASN A 467 -14.48 15.56 23.06
N GLN A 468 -15.81 15.62 23.21
CA GLN A 468 -16.56 14.98 24.31
C GLN A 468 -16.50 13.44 24.29
N ALA A 469 -16.44 12.81 23.11
CA ALA A 469 -16.36 11.35 23.00
C ALA A 469 -15.00 10.84 23.53
N VAL A 470 -13.91 11.52 23.16
CA VAL A 470 -12.56 11.23 23.67
C VAL A 470 -12.50 11.43 25.20
N GLN A 471 -13.12 12.48 25.73
CA GLN A 471 -13.23 12.64 27.20
C GLN A 471 -13.97 11.46 27.85
N SER A 472 -15.12 11.06 27.31
CA SER A 472 -15.91 9.95 27.84
C SER A 472 -15.14 8.63 27.82
N LEU A 473 -14.46 8.32 26.71
CA LEU A 473 -13.60 7.14 26.59
C LEU A 473 -12.42 7.21 27.58
N THR A 474 -11.82 8.37 27.76
CA THR A 474 -10.75 8.58 28.75
C THR A 474 -11.24 8.30 30.17
N LEU A 475 -12.44 8.75 30.54
CA LEU A 475 -13.03 8.46 31.85
C LEU A 475 -13.31 6.96 32.04
N ASN A 476 -13.74 6.27 30.98
CA ASN A 476 -13.90 4.81 31.03
C ASN A 476 -12.57 4.10 31.29
N VAL A 477 -11.51 4.47 30.57
CA VAL A 477 -10.16 3.90 30.80
C VAL A 477 -9.65 4.20 32.21
N ARG A 478 -9.86 5.42 32.74
CA ARG A 478 -9.52 5.76 34.13
C ARG A 478 -10.26 4.86 35.12
N LYS A 479 -11.56 4.63 34.89
CA LYS A 479 -12.37 3.73 35.71
C LYS A 479 -11.83 2.30 35.70
N ILE A 480 -11.43 1.77 34.53
CA ILE A 480 -10.82 0.44 34.42
C ILE A 480 -9.59 0.30 35.33
N PHE A 481 -8.73 1.32 35.41
CA PHE A 481 -7.55 1.29 36.28
C PHE A 481 -7.87 1.47 37.76
N SER A 482 -8.80 2.37 38.09
CA SER A 482 -9.29 2.58 39.47
C SER A 482 -9.96 1.31 40.03
N ASP A 483 -10.79 0.63 39.22
CA ASP A 483 -11.41 -0.63 39.59
C ASP A 483 -10.40 -1.78 39.76
N ALA A 484 -9.25 -1.73 39.05
CA ALA A 484 -8.22 -2.76 39.10
C ALA A 484 -7.25 -2.60 40.30
N ASP A 485 -6.79 -1.38 40.57
CA ASP A 485 -5.90 -1.06 41.69
C ASP A 485 -6.08 0.40 42.11
N GLN A 486 -7.00 0.63 43.06
CA GLN A 486 -7.30 1.96 43.59
C GLN A 486 -6.08 2.59 44.26
N THR A 487 -5.28 1.80 44.98
CA THR A 487 -4.11 2.32 45.70
C THR A 487 -3.05 2.87 44.75
N LEU A 488 -2.73 2.13 43.69
CA LEU A 488 -1.80 2.58 42.65
C LEU A 488 -2.35 3.79 41.90
N PHE A 489 -3.67 3.84 41.66
CA PHE A 489 -4.32 4.97 41.01
C PHE A 489 -4.15 6.26 41.83
N ASP A 490 -4.39 6.19 43.14
CA ASP A 490 -4.25 7.34 44.05
C ASP A 490 -2.79 7.78 44.18
N GLU A 491 -1.84 6.84 44.25
CA GLU A 491 -0.40 7.14 44.21
C GLU A 491 0.01 7.88 42.92
N CYS A 492 -0.50 7.43 41.76
CA CYS A 492 -0.24 8.11 40.49
C CYS A 492 -0.85 9.52 40.46
N MET A 493 -2.03 9.71 41.06
CA MET A 493 -2.67 11.01 41.18
C MET A 493 -1.82 12.00 42.00
N ILE A 494 -1.34 11.57 43.18
CA ILE A 494 -0.49 12.39 44.04
C ILE A 494 0.80 12.76 43.29
N LYS A 495 1.46 11.77 42.68
CA LYS A 495 2.69 11.99 41.92
C LYS A 495 2.47 12.96 40.76
N PHE A 496 1.36 12.85 40.05
CA PHE A 496 1.01 13.77 38.96
C PHE A 496 0.86 15.21 39.46
N GLN A 497 0.18 15.42 40.60
CA GLN A 497 0.04 16.75 41.21
C GLN A 497 1.41 17.33 41.64
N GLU A 498 2.28 16.50 42.24
CA GLU A 498 3.64 16.91 42.57
C GLU A 498 4.46 17.29 41.33
N ASP A 499 4.35 16.51 40.25
CA ASP A 499 5.05 16.76 39.00
C ASP A 499 4.53 18.04 38.32
N GLU A 500 3.22 18.33 38.37
CA GLU A 500 2.64 19.61 37.91
C GLU A 500 3.20 20.81 38.68
N ILE A 501 3.34 20.70 40.01
CA ILE A 501 3.94 21.77 40.84
C ILE A 501 5.42 21.94 40.46
N LYS A 502 6.19 20.86 40.37
CA LYS A 502 7.61 20.90 39.97
C LYS A 502 7.80 21.46 38.57
N GLU A 503 6.93 21.15 37.61
CA GLU A 503 6.98 21.74 36.27
C GLU A 503 6.70 23.24 36.29
N ARG A 504 5.73 23.70 37.10
CA ARG A 504 5.45 25.12 37.29
C ARG A 504 6.63 25.87 37.90
N GLU A 505 7.23 25.34 38.97
CA GLU A 505 8.43 25.92 39.58
C GLU A 505 9.61 25.98 38.60
N LYS A 506 9.80 24.95 37.77
CA LYS A 506 10.83 24.95 36.71
C LYS A 506 10.54 26.01 35.66
N GLN A 507 9.27 26.21 35.29
CA GLN A 507 8.87 27.23 34.34
C GLN A 507 9.15 28.64 34.90
N GLU A 508 8.76 28.91 36.14
CA GLU A 508 9.02 30.18 36.83
C GLU A 508 10.52 30.46 36.99
N LYS A 509 11.33 29.43 37.29
CA LYS A 509 12.80 29.53 37.33
C LYS A 509 13.38 29.86 35.95
N ARG A 510 12.84 29.29 34.87
CA ARG A 510 13.27 29.63 33.50
C ARG A 510 12.91 31.06 33.16
N GLU A 511 11.68 31.47 33.44
CA GLU A 511 11.20 32.83 33.17
C GLU A 511 11.98 33.90 33.95
N SER A 512 12.27 33.66 35.24
CA SER A 512 13.12 34.57 36.02
C SER A 512 14.56 34.62 35.50
N THR A 513 15.12 33.49 35.04
CA THR A 513 16.45 33.47 34.42
C THR A 513 16.48 34.28 33.13
N TRP A 514 15.46 34.13 32.27
CA TRP A 514 15.32 34.91 31.04
C TRP A 514 15.15 36.41 31.32
N LYS A 515 14.32 36.76 32.31
CA LYS A 515 14.13 38.16 32.72
C LYS A 515 15.43 38.80 33.23
N ASN A 516 16.18 38.08 34.06
CA ASN A 516 17.48 38.56 34.54
C ASN A 516 18.48 38.76 33.39
N LEU A 517 18.46 37.89 32.37
CA LEU A 517 19.29 38.05 31.17
C LEU A 517 18.89 39.29 30.36
N GLU A 518 17.58 39.54 30.20
CA GLU A 518 17.06 40.74 29.55
C GLU A 518 17.47 42.00 30.30
N ASP A 519 17.34 42.03 31.63
CA ASP A 519 17.71 43.16 32.47
C ASP A 519 19.22 43.48 32.35
N VAL A 520 20.09 42.46 32.34
CA VAL A 520 21.54 42.63 32.13
C VAL A 520 21.85 43.12 30.72
N ALA A 521 21.14 42.63 29.70
CA ALA A 521 21.30 43.10 28.32
C ALA A 521 20.87 44.57 28.15
N ILE A 522 19.79 44.99 28.82
CA ILE A 522 19.33 46.39 28.83
C ILE A 522 20.36 47.28 29.54
N ALA A 523 20.84 46.87 30.72
CA ALA A 523 21.82 47.64 31.49
C ALA A 523 23.17 47.80 30.76
N SER A 524 23.65 46.76 30.08
CA SER A 524 24.88 46.85 29.26
C SER A 524 24.70 47.73 28.01
N THR A 525 23.51 47.75 27.42
CA THR A 525 23.19 48.63 26.29
C THR A 525 23.06 50.10 26.73
N SER A 526 22.50 50.38 27.91
CA SER A 526 22.45 51.74 28.47
C SER A 526 23.83 52.27 28.84
N LEU A 527 24.70 51.42 29.42
CA LEU A 527 26.09 51.75 29.72
C LEU A 527 26.93 52.06 28.47
N ASN A 528 26.71 51.33 27.37
CA ASN A 528 27.38 51.62 26.10
C ASN A 528 26.91 52.95 25.47
N ASN A 529 25.64 53.33 25.63
CA ASN A 529 25.14 54.61 25.14
C ASN A 529 25.61 55.80 26.00
N GLU A 530 25.81 55.65 27.31
CA GLU A 530 26.44 56.67 28.16
C GLU A 530 27.95 56.82 27.89
N ALA A 531 28.67 55.72 27.62
CA ALA A 531 30.10 55.76 27.29
C ALA A 531 30.40 56.50 25.97
N VAL A 532 29.46 56.48 25.01
CA VAL A 532 29.59 57.23 23.74
C VAL A 532 29.39 58.74 23.94
N LEU A 533 28.62 59.17 24.95
CA LEU A 533 28.47 60.60 25.27
C LEU A 533 29.67 61.15 26.07
N ALA A 534 30.33 60.32 26.88
CA ALA A 534 31.53 60.72 27.62
C ALA A 534 32.80 60.81 26.76
N SER A 535 32.93 60.02 25.68
CA SER A 535 34.16 60.00 24.87
C SER A 535 34.31 61.18 23.90
N ARG A 536 33.23 61.93 23.59
CA ARG A 536 33.29 63.07 22.67
C ARG A 536 33.87 64.36 23.26
N PHE A 537 34.05 64.46 24.59
CA PHE A 537 34.53 65.70 25.23
C PHE A 537 36.02 65.69 25.64
N ALA A 538 36.76 64.60 25.45
CA ALA A 538 38.11 64.43 26.02
C ALA A 538 39.27 64.42 25.00
N SER A 539 39.14 65.00 23.80
CA SER A 539 40.23 65.00 22.82
C SER A 539 40.38 66.31 22.06
N VAL A 540 40.69 67.40 22.78
CA VAL A 540 41.36 68.58 22.19
C VAL A 540 42.41 69.08 23.18
N ALA A 541 43.60 68.45 23.17
CA ALA A 541 44.83 69.11 23.56
C ALA A 541 46.05 68.28 23.12
N THR A 542 47.01 68.99 22.53
CA THR A 542 48.43 68.63 22.33
C THR A 542 48.78 67.61 21.23
N VAL A 543 49.04 68.14 20.04
CA VAL A 543 50.16 67.67 19.19
C VAL A 543 51.02 68.88 18.83
N GLN A 544 52.16 69.00 19.51
CA GLN A 544 53.34 69.73 19.04
C GLN A 544 54.30 68.68 18.46
N ASN A 545 54.77 68.87 17.22
CA ASN A 545 56.20 68.76 16.89
C ASN A 545 56.50 69.16 15.44
N SER A 546 57.24 70.26 15.31
CA SER A 546 58.62 70.33 14.80
C SER A 546 59.04 69.49 13.58
N TYR A 547 59.50 70.25 12.57
CA TYR A 547 60.30 69.94 11.36
C TYR A 547 59.58 69.41 10.12
#